data_AF-A0A7J8SEV6-F1
#
_entry.id   AF-A0A7J8SEV6-F1
#
_cell.length_a   1.000
_cell.length_b   1.000
_cell.length_c   1.000
_cell.angle_alpha   90.00
_cell.angle_beta   90.00
_cell.angle_gamma   90.00
#
_symmetry.space_group_name_H-M   'P 1'
#
loop_
_entity.id
_entity.type
_entity.pdbx_description
1 polymer ?
#
loop_
_entity_poly.entity_id
_entity_poly.type
_entity_poly.pdbx_seq_one_letter_code
_entity_poly.pdbx_strand_id
1 'polypeptide(L)'
;MTIKLEQELIVTSDKTIDAGGANVEICNGAGITVQFGKTVICHGLQIHHIILAKGGKIKDGENHLGLQSASNGDRVSIFGTTNIWLDYLSFHHCAYGFINVIQGSTVVTISNCHFGYHDNVMLFAASNSYNANEKIQ
;
A
#
# COMPACT_ATOMS: atom_id res chain seq x y z
N MET A 1 -8.08 10.21 -14.32
CA MET A 1 -8.47 8.80 -14.42
C MET A 1 -8.85 8.33 -13.03
N THR A 2 -10.04 7.77 -12.88
CA THR A 2 -10.52 7.26 -11.58
C THR A 2 -10.60 5.74 -11.66
N ILE A 3 -9.93 5.05 -10.74
CA ILE A 3 -9.78 3.60 -10.71
C ILE A 3 -10.43 3.08 -9.44
N LYS A 4 -11.39 2.15 -9.60
CA LYS A 4 -11.95 1.38 -8.50
C LYS A 4 -11.38 -0.02 -8.54
N LEU A 5 -10.59 -0.37 -7.53
CA LEU A 5 -10.06 -1.72 -7.37
C LEU A 5 -11.12 -2.62 -6.71
N GLU A 6 -11.48 -3.73 -7.36
CA GLU A 6 -12.43 -4.70 -6.80
C GLU A 6 -11.82 -5.52 -5.67
N GLN A 7 -10.52 -5.79 -5.76
CA GLN A 7 -9.69 -6.47 -4.78
C GLN A 7 -8.31 -5.78 -4.73
N GLU A 8 -7.48 -6.10 -3.75
CA GLU A 8 -6.17 -5.46 -3.60
C GLU A 8 -5.32 -5.56 -4.88
N LEU A 9 -4.67 -4.46 -5.23
CA LEU A 9 -3.66 -4.46 -6.28
C LEU A 9 -2.34 -4.93 -5.68
N ILE A 10 -1.91 -6.15 -6.04
CA ILE A 10 -0.61 -6.66 -5.64
C ILE A 10 0.47 -6.14 -6.60
N VAL A 11 1.43 -5.41 -6.06
CA VAL A 11 2.57 -4.87 -6.81
C VAL A 11 3.78 -5.73 -6.54
N THR A 12 4.35 -6.28 -7.62
CA THR A 12 5.56 -7.10 -7.58
C THR A 12 6.82 -6.24 -7.67
N SER A 13 7.98 -6.86 -7.43
CA SER A 13 9.28 -6.20 -7.43
C SER A 13 9.60 -5.46 -8.73
N ASP A 14 10.46 -4.45 -8.60
CA ASP A 14 11.06 -3.70 -9.72
C ASP A 14 9.97 -3.06 -10.59
N LYS A 15 9.11 -2.27 -9.95
CA LYS A 15 7.99 -1.56 -10.58
C LYS A 15 7.91 -0.12 -10.10
N THR A 16 7.45 0.74 -10.98
CA THR A 16 7.03 2.10 -10.66
C THR A 16 5.56 2.25 -11.04
N ILE A 17 4.75 2.73 -10.10
CA ILE A 17 3.44 3.32 -10.39
C ILE A 17 3.64 4.82 -10.41
N ASP A 18 3.42 5.43 -11.56
CA ASP A 18 3.66 6.86 -11.78
C ASP A 18 2.41 7.52 -12.37
N ALA A 19 1.90 8.52 -11.66
CA ALA A 19 0.82 9.39 -12.11
C ALA A 19 1.31 10.81 -12.44
N GLY A 20 2.62 11.04 -12.54
CA GLY A 20 3.21 12.31 -12.92
C GLY A 20 2.58 12.87 -14.19
N GLY A 21 2.11 14.11 -14.12
CA GLY A 21 1.46 14.80 -15.24
C GLY A 21 0.00 14.39 -15.50
N ALA A 22 -0.60 13.52 -14.69
CA ALA A 22 -2.00 13.13 -14.80
C ALA A 22 -2.71 13.18 -13.43
N ASN A 23 -4.02 13.48 -13.43
CA ASN A 23 -4.82 13.28 -12.23
C ASN A 23 -5.28 11.82 -12.15
N VAL A 24 -4.67 11.00 -11.30
CA VAL A 24 -5.02 9.59 -11.12
C VAL A 24 -5.49 9.34 -9.69
N GLU A 25 -6.72 8.85 -9.58
CA GLU A 25 -7.39 8.57 -8.32
C GLU A 25 -7.64 7.06 -8.17
N ILE A 26 -7.33 6.49 -7.00
CA ILE A 26 -7.75 5.14 -6.59
C ILE A 26 -8.75 5.29 -5.45
N CYS A 27 -10.00 4.90 -5.67
CA CYS A 27 -11.05 5.15 -4.71
C CYS A 27 -12.24 4.19 -4.73
N ASN A 28 -13.02 4.23 -3.65
CA ASN A 28 -14.29 3.49 -3.49
C ASN A 28 -14.16 1.96 -3.62
N GLY A 29 -12.95 1.44 -3.38
CA GLY A 29 -12.58 0.03 -3.54
C GLY A 29 -11.42 -0.35 -2.63
N ALA A 30 -10.66 -1.36 -3.03
CA ALA A 30 -9.48 -1.85 -2.31
C ALA A 30 -8.24 -0.94 -2.47
N GLY A 31 -7.23 -1.18 -1.65
CA GLY A 31 -5.94 -0.50 -1.69
C GLY A 31 -4.87 -1.21 -2.52
N ILE A 32 -3.64 -0.73 -2.37
CA ILE A 32 -2.41 -1.25 -2.98
C ILE A 32 -1.63 -2.03 -1.91
N THR A 33 -1.11 -3.20 -2.28
CA THR A 33 -0.23 -3.99 -1.42
C THR A 33 1.07 -4.31 -2.15
N VAL A 34 2.20 -4.00 -1.52
CA VAL A 34 3.51 -4.55 -1.88
C VAL A 34 3.87 -5.59 -0.84
N GLN A 35 3.96 -6.85 -1.24
CA GLN A 35 4.24 -7.97 -0.34
C GLN A 35 5.44 -8.78 -0.84
N PHE A 36 6.37 -9.07 0.06
CA PHE A 36 7.57 -9.88 -0.21
C PHE A 36 8.37 -9.44 -1.45
N GLY A 37 8.22 -8.16 -1.83
CA GLY A 37 8.84 -7.55 -3.00
C GLY A 37 9.96 -6.59 -2.62
N LYS A 38 10.63 -6.05 -3.64
CA LYS A 38 11.67 -5.04 -3.47
C LYS A 38 11.65 -4.01 -4.59
N THR A 39 12.19 -2.81 -4.31
CA THR A 39 12.40 -1.77 -5.31
C THR A 39 11.09 -1.38 -6.00
N VAL A 40 10.19 -0.78 -5.22
CA VAL A 40 8.92 -0.28 -5.73
C VAL A 40 8.80 1.21 -5.45
N ILE A 41 8.41 1.96 -6.49
CA ILE A 41 8.11 3.38 -6.39
C ILE A 41 6.60 3.57 -6.65
N CYS A 42 5.95 4.35 -5.79
CA CYS A 42 4.57 4.78 -5.99
C CYS A 42 4.52 6.30 -5.89
N HIS A 43 4.20 6.95 -7.01
CA HIS A 43 4.30 8.40 -7.15
C HIS A 43 3.03 9.03 -7.74
N GLY A 44 2.59 10.12 -7.13
CA GLY A 44 1.59 11.03 -7.71
C GLY A 44 0.12 10.60 -7.63
N LEU A 45 -0.20 9.52 -6.91
CA LEU A 45 -1.58 9.05 -6.79
C LEU A 45 -2.38 9.82 -5.74
N GLN A 46 -3.66 10.00 -6.01
CA GLN A 46 -4.67 10.35 -5.00
C GLN A 46 -5.40 9.08 -4.56
N ILE A 47 -5.31 8.72 -3.28
CA ILE A 47 -5.87 7.46 -2.75
C ILE A 47 -6.84 7.78 -1.62
N HIS A 48 -8.14 7.58 -1.86
CA HIS A 48 -9.16 8.03 -0.92
C HIS A 48 -10.42 7.16 -0.94
N HIS A 49 -11.25 7.23 0.11
CA HIS A 49 -12.50 6.45 0.16
C HIS A 49 -12.25 4.94 -0.05
N ILE A 50 -11.08 4.46 0.37
CA ILE A 50 -10.75 3.03 0.37
C ILE A 50 -11.56 2.35 1.46
N ILE A 51 -12.14 1.21 1.12
CA ILE A 51 -13.01 0.40 1.97
C ILE A 51 -12.46 -1.01 2.11
N LEU A 52 -12.97 -1.79 3.06
CA LEU A 52 -12.67 -3.23 3.13
C LEU A 52 -13.10 -3.90 1.82
N ALA A 53 -12.22 -4.73 1.28
CA ALA A 53 -12.48 -5.52 0.09
C ALA A 53 -12.36 -7.02 0.40
N LYS A 54 -13.12 -7.84 -0.33
CA LYS A 54 -13.06 -9.29 -0.20
C LYS A 54 -11.72 -9.80 -0.71
N GLY A 55 -11.14 -10.73 0.04
CA GLY A 55 -10.00 -11.52 -0.42
C GLY A 55 -10.39 -12.49 -1.52
N GLY A 56 -9.45 -13.31 -1.95
CA GLY A 56 -9.67 -14.29 -3.00
C GLY A 56 -8.40 -14.66 -3.73
N LYS A 57 -8.54 -15.31 -4.89
CA LYS A 57 -7.41 -15.58 -5.78
C LYS A 57 -7.09 -14.31 -6.56
N ILE A 58 -5.99 -13.64 -6.21
CA ILE A 58 -5.55 -12.39 -6.82
C ILE A 58 -4.26 -12.66 -7.60
N LYS A 59 -4.13 -12.03 -8.76
CA LYS A 59 -2.91 -12.12 -9.58
C LYS A 59 -1.80 -11.30 -8.95
N ASP A 60 -0.75 -11.98 -8.52
CA ASP A 60 0.46 -11.45 -7.86
C ASP A 60 1.75 -11.83 -8.63
N GLY A 61 1.59 -12.30 -9.86
CA GLY A 61 2.67 -12.56 -10.81
C GLY A 61 2.12 -12.81 -12.20
N GLU A 62 2.96 -12.78 -13.23
CA GLU A 62 2.51 -12.93 -14.63
C GLU A 62 1.73 -14.23 -14.86
N ASN A 63 2.18 -15.31 -14.21
CA ASN A 63 1.61 -16.67 -14.30
C ASN A 63 1.22 -17.24 -12.93
N HIS A 64 0.95 -16.39 -11.93
CA HIS A 64 0.65 -16.82 -10.57
C HIS A 64 -0.60 -16.13 -10.01
N LEU A 65 -1.37 -16.89 -9.23
CA LEU A 65 -2.55 -16.44 -8.49
C LEU A 65 -2.35 -16.83 -7.02
N GLY A 66 -2.03 -15.85 -6.18
CA GLY A 66 -1.97 -16.00 -4.73
C GLY A 66 -3.36 -15.97 -4.09
N LEU A 67 -3.55 -16.72 -3.01
CA LEU A 67 -4.72 -16.60 -2.16
C LEU A 67 -4.50 -15.47 -1.14
N GLN A 68 -5.34 -14.45 -1.20
CA GLN A 68 -5.31 -13.30 -0.29
C GLN A 68 -6.48 -13.34 0.69
N SER A 69 -6.21 -12.92 1.94
CA SER A 69 -7.26 -12.67 2.92
C SER A 69 -8.07 -11.43 2.55
N ALA A 70 -9.16 -11.18 3.29
CA ALA A 70 -9.85 -9.90 3.17
C ALA A 70 -8.87 -8.75 3.44
N SER A 71 -8.96 -7.70 2.61
CA SER A 71 -8.22 -6.48 2.86
C SER A 71 -8.71 -5.89 4.16
N ASN A 72 -7.78 -5.48 5.02
CA ASN A 72 -8.09 -4.72 6.23
C ASN A 72 -8.54 -3.28 5.90
N GLY A 73 -8.57 -2.92 4.62
CA GLY A 73 -9.01 -1.64 4.11
C GLY A 73 -7.91 -0.60 4.12
N ASP A 74 -6.64 -0.93 4.37
CA ASP A 74 -5.52 0.02 4.27
C ASP A 74 -5.18 0.40 2.82
N ARG A 75 -4.49 1.54 2.64
CA ARG A 75 -4.45 2.22 1.31
C ARG A 75 -3.21 1.79 0.57
N VAL A 76 -2.09 1.78 1.30
CA VAL A 76 -0.83 1.23 0.88
C VAL A 76 -0.29 0.35 1.99
N SER A 77 -0.24 -0.95 1.75
CA SER A 77 0.33 -1.94 2.67
C SER A 77 1.70 -2.41 2.18
N ILE A 78 2.72 -2.24 3.01
CA ILE A 78 4.11 -2.59 2.75
C ILE A 78 4.48 -3.74 3.70
N PHE A 79 4.51 -4.96 3.15
CA PHE A 79 4.55 -6.20 3.93
C PHE A 79 5.77 -7.07 3.60
N GLY A 80 6.74 -7.15 4.51
CA GLY A 80 7.95 -7.94 4.32
C GLY A 80 8.77 -7.55 3.09
N THR A 81 8.88 -6.24 2.83
CA THR A 81 9.54 -5.71 1.63
C THR A 81 10.83 -4.96 1.96
N THR A 82 11.58 -4.57 0.93
CA THR A 82 12.71 -3.65 1.10
C THR A 82 12.83 -2.67 -0.06
N ASN A 83 13.40 -1.50 0.20
CA ASN A 83 13.66 -0.47 -0.80
C ASN A 83 12.37 0.02 -1.49
N ILE A 84 11.52 0.69 -0.71
CA ILE A 84 10.23 1.22 -1.18
C ILE A 84 10.25 2.74 -1.09
N TRP A 85 9.74 3.41 -2.12
CA TRP A 85 9.57 4.86 -2.12
C TRP A 85 8.12 5.23 -2.42
N LEU A 86 7.45 5.80 -1.43
CA LEU A 86 6.12 6.37 -1.54
C LEU A 86 6.28 7.89 -1.59
N ASP A 87 6.00 8.50 -2.73
CA ASP A 87 6.28 9.91 -2.95
C ASP A 87 5.08 10.66 -3.54
N TYR A 88 4.86 11.89 -3.09
CA TYR A 88 3.84 12.78 -3.66
C TYR A 88 2.44 12.14 -3.72
N LEU A 89 2.09 11.36 -2.69
CA LEU A 89 0.78 10.72 -2.58
C LEU A 89 -0.17 11.57 -1.75
N SER A 90 -1.45 11.59 -2.11
CA SER A 90 -2.50 12.23 -1.30
C SER A 90 -3.44 11.18 -0.73
N PHE A 91 -3.73 11.25 0.57
CA PHE A 91 -4.63 10.32 1.26
C PHE A 91 -5.71 11.05 2.05
N HIS A 92 -6.97 10.61 1.92
CA HIS A 92 -8.07 11.11 2.76
C HIS A 92 -9.31 10.21 2.78
N HIS A 93 -10.15 10.38 3.82
CA HIS A 93 -11.49 9.79 3.93
C HIS A 93 -11.51 8.28 3.76
N CYS A 94 -10.82 7.62 4.67
CA CYS A 94 -10.43 6.24 4.56
C CYS A 94 -11.00 5.48 5.77
N ALA A 95 -11.52 4.27 5.58
CA ALA A 95 -12.00 3.41 6.67
C ALA A 95 -10.96 3.00 7.74
N TYR A 96 -9.65 2.94 7.43
CA TYR A 96 -8.57 2.43 8.31
C TYR A 96 -7.24 3.19 8.07
N GLY A 97 -6.08 2.61 8.39
CA GLY A 97 -4.76 3.24 8.22
C GLY A 97 -4.45 3.66 6.78
N PHE A 98 -3.71 4.76 6.57
CA PHE A 98 -3.25 5.09 5.21
C PHE A 98 -2.10 4.19 4.80
N ILE A 99 -1.01 4.19 5.56
CA ILE A 99 0.20 3.45 5.21
C ILE A 99 0.56 2.49 6.35
N ASN A 100 0.70 1.21 6.02
CA ASN A 100 1.25 0.22 6.93
C ASN A 100 2.62 -0.23 6.44
N VAL A 101 3.63 -0.16 7.30
CA VAL A 101 4.96 -0.70 7.08
C VAL A 101 5.23 -1.77 8.14
N ILE A 102 5.02 -3.02 7.75
CA ILE A 102 4.94 -4.15 8.69
C ILE A 102 5.71 -5.36 8.19
N GLN A 103 5.77 -6.40 9.03
CA GLN A 103 6.41 -7.68 8.75
C GLN A 103 7.90 -7.53 8.39
N GLY A 104 8.65 -6.73 9.15
CA GLY A 104 10.08 -6.55 8.93
C GLY A 104 10.43 -5.83 7.63
N SER A 105 9.51 -5.02 7.09
CA SER A 105 9.81 -4.16 5.94
C SER A 105 10.86 -3.12 6.29
N THR A 106 11.86 -2.93 5.43
CA THR A 106 13.02 -2.04 5.70
C THR A 106 13.29 -1.09 4.54
N VAL A 107 14.01 0.00 4.79
CA VAL A 107 14.40 0.97 3.73
C VAL A 107 13.16 1.49 2.98
N VAL A 108 12.23 2.06 3.74
CA VAL A 108 11.00 2.66 3.21
C VAL A 108 11.10 4.17 3.36
N THR A 109 11.04 4.90 2.24
CA THR A 109 10.97 6.36 2.23
C THR A 109 9.54 6.78 1.94
N ILE A 110 8.98 7.64 2.79
CA ILE A 110 7.69 8.29 2.57
C ILE A 110 7.95 9.79 2.54
N SER A 111 7.78 10.42 1.38
CA SER A 111 8.14 11.83 1.17
C SER A 111 7.08 12.59 0.39
N ASN A 112 6.98 13.89 0.64
CA ASN A 112 6.09 14.80 -0.10
C ASN A 112 4.61 14.39 -0.13
N CYS A 113 4.17 13.53 0.79
CA CYS A 113 2.79 13.07 0.85
C CYS A 113 1.90 14.04 1.64
N HIS A 114 0.63 14.11 1.26
CA HIS A 114 -0.41 14.85 1.97
C HIS A 114 -1.40 13.89 2.62
N PHE A 115 -1.61 14.05 3.92
CA PHE A 115 -2.50 13.20 4.72
C PHE A 115 -3.57 14.06 5.38
N GLY A 116 -4.84 13.80 5.12
CA GLY A 116 -5.93 14.59 5.68
C GLY A 116 -7.15 13.75 6.05
N TYR A 117 -7.95 14.24 6.99
CA TYR A 117 -9.25 13.66 7.34
C TYR A 117 -9.18 12.18 7.76
N HIS A 118 -8.24 11.84 8.65
CA HIS A 118 -8.13 10.51 9.23
C HIS A 118 -7.30 10.52 10.53
N ASP A 119 -7.65 9.67 11.50
CA ASP A 119 -7.00 9.62 12.81
C ASP A 119 -5.76 8.70 12.81
N ASN A 120 -5.84 7.57 12.11
CA ASN A 120 -4.76 6.58 12.04
C ASN A 120 -4.02 6.73 10.71
N VAL A 121 -2.93 7.49 10.70
CA VAL A 121 -2.24 7.85 9.44
C VAL A 121 -1.26 6.75 9.02
N MET A 122 -0.31 6.40 9.88
CA MET A 122 0.72 5.41 9.58
C MET A 122 0.89 4.42 10.72
N LEU A 123 1.12 3.16 10.38
CA LEU A 123 1.51 2.11 11.33
C LEU A 123 2.85 1.52 10.92
N PHE A 124 3.83 1.63 11.80
CA PHE A 124 5.13 0.96 11.69
C PHE A 124 5.19 -0.14 12.73
N ALA A 125 5.59 -1.35 12.31
CA ALA A 125 5.73 -2.51 13.20
C ALA A 125 4.45 -2.89 13.98
N ALA A 126 3.52 -3.60 13.34
CA ALA A 126 2.22 -3.96 13.93
C ALA A 126 2.25 -4.95 15.13
N SER A 127 3.40 -5.53 15.48
CA SER A 127 3.50 -6.49 16.59
C SER A 127 4.82 -6.39 17.34
N ASN A 128 4.73 -6.35 18.67
CA ASN A 128 5.86 -6.36 19.60
C ASN A 128 6.55 -7.74 19.70
N SER A 129 5.90 -8.81 19.25
CA SER A 129 6.45 -10.18 19.31
C SER A 129 7.17 -10.58 18.03
N TYR A 130 7.23 -9.69 17.03
CA TYR A 130 7.83 -10.00 15.73
C TYR A 130 9.24 -9.42 15.64
N ASN A 131 10.24 -10.23 16.02
CA ASN A 131 11.64 -9.79 16.16
C ASN A 131 12.23 -9.17 14.89
N ALA A 132 11.78 -9.55 13.70
CA ALA A 132 12.28 -8.93 12.47
C ALA A 132 11.88 -7.45 12.32
N ASN A 133 10.90 -6.95 13.10
CA ASN A 133 10.59 -5.53 13.19
C ASN A 133 11.68 -4.70 13.90
N GLU A 134 12.62 -5.31 14.65
CA GLU A 134 13.73 -4.58 15.27
C GLU A 134 14.64 -3.89 14.25
N LYS A 135 14.60 -4.34 12.99
CA LYS A 135 15.34 -3.76 11.87
C LYS A 135 14.62 -2.56 11.23
N ILE A 136 13.40 -2.27 11.66
CA ILE A 136 12.66 -1.05 11.28
C ILE A 136 13.19 0.08 12.17
N GLN A 137 14.37 0.59 11.82
CA GLN A 137 15.00 1.77 12.42
C GLN A 137 15.35 2.77 11.33
#